data_AF-A0A0A0B3A4-F1
#
_entry.id   AF-A0A0A0B3A4-F1
#
_cell.length_a   1.000
_cell.length_b   1.000
_cell.length_c   1.000
_cell.angle_alpha   90.00
_cell.angle_beta   90.00
_cell.angle_gamma   90.00
#
_symmetry.space_group_name_H-M   'P 1'
#
loop_
_entity.id
_entity.type
_entity.pdbx_description
1 polymer ?
#
loop_
_entity_poly.entity_id
_entity_poly.type
_entity_poly.pdbx_seq_one_letter_code
_entity_poly.pdbx_strand_id
1 'polypeptide(L)' 'MTSSSRPRPASPASAAVLGAVLALSGVLHLVVPRVYEPLIPRPLGSPRAWVLGSGAAELACAA' A
#
# COMPACT_ATOMS: atom_id res chain seq x y z
N MET A 1 -28.13 -22.27 5.84
CA MET A 1 -27.08 -22.73 4.90
C MET A 1 -26.12 -21.57 4.69
N THR A 2 -25.10 -21.42 5.54
CA THR A 2 -24.07 -20.38 5.39
C THR A 2 -22.87 -21.00 4.67
N SER A 3 -22.74 -20.72 3.36
CA SER A 3 -21.58 -21.14 2.59
C SER A 3 -20.37 -20.31 3.03
N SER A 4 -19.45 -20.93 3.76
CA SER A 4 -18.18 -20.31 4.15
C SER A 4 -17.20 -20.40 2.98
N SER A 5 -17.08 -19.31 2.22
CA SER A 5 -16.10 -19.19 1.14
C SER A 5 -14.71 -19.04 1.73
N ARG A 6 -13.90 -20.10 1.74
CA ARG A 6 -12.47 -20.01 2.05
C ARG A 6 -11.76 -19.19 0.96
N PRO A 7 -10.90 -18.23 1.32
CA PRO A 7 -10.07 -17.54 0.34
C PRO A 7 -9.18 -18.55 -0.38
N ARG A 8 -9.17 -18.49 -1.72
CA ARG A 8 -8.22 -19.28 -2.52
C ARG A 8 -6.82 -18.70 -2.34
N PRO A 9 -5.78 -19.54 -2.21
CA PRO A 9 -4.41 -19.04 -2.15
C PRO A 9 -4.11 -18.25 -3.43
N ALA A 10 -3.46 -17.10 -3.27
CA ALA A 10 -3.04 -16.28 -4.41
C ALA A 10 -2.08 -17.08 -5.30
N SER A 11 -2.23 -16.94 -6.62
CA SER A 11 -1.24 -17.52 -7.53
C SER A 11 0.11 -16.80 -7.36
N PRO A 12 1.26 -17.49 -7.53
CA PRO A 12 2.57 -16.87 -7.41
C PRO A 12 2.74 -15.70 -8.39
N ALA A 13 2.13 -15.78 -9.57
CA ALA A 13 2.10 -14.66 -10.53
C ALA A 13 1.33 -13.44 -9.98
N SER A 14 0.18 -13.67 -9.35
CA SER A 14 -0.60 -12.59 -8.72
C SER A 14 0.17 -11.93 -7.56
N ALA A 15 0.87 -12.71 -6.76
CA ALA A 15 1.70 -12.20 -5.67
C ALA A 15 2.87 -11.34 -6.19
N ALA A 16 3.57 -11.80 -7.23
CA ALA A 16 4.66 -11.04 -7.85
C ALA A 16 4.18 -9.73 -8.48
N VAL A 17 3.03 -9.74 -9.17
CA VAL A 17 2.43 -8.52 -9.74
C VAL A 17 2.04 -7.54 -8.64
N LEU A 18 1.39 -8.03 -7.57
CA LEU A 18 1.04 -7.18 -6.44
C LEU A 18 2.29 -6.58 -5.77
N GLY A 19 3.33 -7.39 -5.54
CA GLY A 19 4.60 -6.92 -5.00
C GLY A 19 5.24 -5.83 -5.86
N ALA A 20 5.24 -5.99 -7.19
CA ALA A 20 5.76 -4.97 -8.10
C ALA A 20 4.95 -3.66 -8.05
N VAL A 21 3.61 -3.75 -7.97
CA VAL A 21 2.75 -2.57 -7.82
C VAL A 21 2.97 -1.87 -6.48
N LEU A 22 3.08 -2.63 -5.39
CA LEU A 22 3.38 -2.08 -4.06
C LEU A 22 4.76 -1.43 -4.02
N ALA A 23 5.77 -2.06 -4.62
CA ALA A 23 7.12 -1.48 -4.69
C ALA A 23 7.12 -0.13 -5.43
N LEU A 24 6.47 -0.07 -6.60
CA LEU A 24 6.35 1.18 -7.35
C LEU A 24 5.57 2.24 -6.57
N SER A 25 4.43 1.88 -5.99
CA SER A 25 3.61 2.77 -5.16
C SER A 25 4.40 3.33 -3.97
N GLY A 26 5.11 2.45 -3.26
CA GLY A 26 5.94 2.82 -2.11
C GLY A 26 7.04 3.81 -2.46
N VAL A 27 7.73 3.60 -3.59
CA VAL A 27 8.71 4.58 -4.10
C VAL A 27 8.05 5.93 -4.39
N LEU A 28 6.88 5.95 -5.03
CA LEU A 28 6.18 7.20 -5.35
C LEU A 28 5.76 7.98 -4.09
N HIS A 29 5.28 7.30 -3.04
CA HIS A 29 4.97 7.93 -1.77
C HIS A 29 6.20 8.58 -1.11
N LEU A 30 7.40 8.03 -1.31
CA LEU A 30 8.66 8.58 -0.77
C LEU A 30 9.23 9.71 -1.63
N VAL A 31 9.17 9.60 -2.97
CA VAL A 31 9.78 10.54 -3.91
C VAL A 31 8.91 11.78 -4.13
N VAL A 32 7.60 11.61 -4.27
CA VAL A 32 6.64 12.70 -4.54
C VAL A 32 5.51 12.76 -3.51
N PRO A 33 5.81 12.83 -2.20
CA PRO A 33 4.80 12.76 -1.14
C PRO A 33 3.72 13.85 -1.23
N ARG A 34 4.09 15.02 -1.75
CA ARG A 34 3.21 16.19 -1.91
C ARG A 34 1.95 15.92 -2.73
N VAL A 35 2.00 14.96 -3.67
CA VAL A 35 0.85 14.58 -4.51
C VAL A 35 -0.23 13.89 -3.67
N TYR A 36 0.17 13.16 -2.63
CA TYR A 36 -0.70 12.31 -1.81
C TYR A 36 -1.15 13.00 -0.52
N GLU A 37 -0.39 13.95 0.00
CA GLU A 37 -0.71 14.67 1.24
C GLU A 37 -2.13 15.28 1.28
N PRO A 38 -2.69 15.86 0.19
CA PRO A 38 -4.06 16.36 0.18
C PRO A 38 -5.14 15.29 0.39
N LEU A 39 -4.81 14.01 0.19
CA LEU A 39 -5.72 12.88 0.40
C LEU A 39 -5.84 12.49 1.88
N ILE A 40 -4.91 12.94 2.74
CA ILE A 40 -4.89 12.56 4.15
C ILE A 40 -5.89 13.44 4.93
N PRO A 41 -6.86 12.85 5.65
CA PRO A 41 -7.80 13.60 6.48
C PRO A 41 -7.08 14.42 7.57
N ARG A 42 -7.49 15.68 7.72
CA ARG A 42 -6.94 16.61 8.74
C ARG A 42 -6.89 16.04 10.18
N PRO A 43 -7.87 15.25 10.66
CA PRO A 43 -7.82 14.70 12.02
C PRO A 43 -6.64 13.76 12.30
N LEU A 44 -5.98 13.24 11.26
CA LEU A 44 -4.84 12.32 11.40
C LEU A 44 -3.51 13.03 11.69
N GLY A 45 -3.53 14.37 11.79
CA GLY A 45 -2.33 15.16 12.08
C GLY A 45 -1.48 15.37 10.82
N SER A 46 -0.19 15.05 10.89
CA SER A 46 0.78 15.31 9.81
C SER A 46 0.51 14.45 8.57
N PRO A 47 0.07 15.02 7.43
CA PRO A 47 -0.14 14.25 6.20
C PRO A 47 1.14 13.57 5.70
N ARG A 48 2.28 14.27 5.84
CA ARG A 48 3.59 13.76 5.40
C ARG A 48 3.99 12.49 6.16
N ALA A 49 3.69 12.41 7.46
CA ALA A 49 4.00 11.24 8.26
C ALA A 49 3.24 10.01 7.76
N TRP A 50 1.96 10.18 7.44
CA TRP A 50 1.12 9.10 6.87
C TRP A 50 1.57 8.69 5.48
N VAL A 51 1.87 9.64 4.60
CA VAL A 51 2.34 9.33 3.25
C VAL A 51 3.67 8.56 3.27
N LEU A 52 4.66 9.03 4.05
CA LEU A 52 5.95 8.34 4.15
C LEU A 52 5.82 6.98 4.88
N GLY A 53 4.98 6.91 5.91
CA GLY A 53 4.71 5.68 6.63
C GLY A 53 4.06 4.61 5.75
N SER A 54 3.07 5.00 4.94
CA SER A 54 2.46 4.12 3.94
C SER A 54 3.48 3.66 2.90
N GLY A 55 4.32 4.56 2.39
CA GLY A 55 5.37 4.19 1.43
C GLY A 55 6.35 3.15 1.98
N ALA A 56 6.77 3.31 3.24
CA ALA A 56 7.61 2.32 3.93
C ALA A 56 6.89 0.97 4.13
N ALA A 57 5.60 1.00 4.50
CA ALA A 57 4.80 -0.21 4.66
C ALA A 57 4.61 -0.97 3.34
N GLU A 58 4.38 -0.28 2.23
CA GLU A 58 4.25 -0.89 0.90
C GLU A 58 5.55 -1.56 0.46
N LEU A 59 6.70 -0.91 0.67
CA LEU A 59 8.01 -1.50 0.38
C LEU A 59 8.30 -2.73 1.24
N ALA A 60 7.93 -2.69 2.52
CA ALA A 60 8.07 -3.85 3.41
C ALA A 60 7.19 -5.03 2.96
N CYS A 61 5.98 -4.77 2.46
CA CYS A 61 5.11 -5.82 1.91
C CYS A 61 5.60 -6.39 0.58
N ALA A 62 6.42 -5.65 -0.17
CA ALA A 62 6.96 -6.07 -1.46
C ALA A 62 8.22 -6.96 -1.34
N ALA A 63 8.85 -7.01 -0.16
CA ALA A 63 10.06 -7.78 0.13
C ALA A 63 9.74 -9.16 0.73
#